data_AF-A0A399YDX8-F1
#
_entry.id   AF-A0A399YDX8-F1
#
_cell.length_a   1.000
_cell.length_b   1.000
_cell.length_c   1.000
_cell.angle_alpha   90.00
_cell.angle_beta   90.00
_cell.angle_gamma   90.00
#
_symmetry.space_group_name_H-M   'P 1'
#
loop_
_entity.id
_entity.type
_entity.pdbx_description
1 polymer ?
#
loop_
_entity_poly.entity_id
_entity_poly.type
_entity_poly.pdbx_seq_one_letter_code
_entity_poly.pdbx_strand_id
1 'polypeptide(L)'
;DLVLLGLPGSVVLRLAERAGLRTATEAFADRAYTPEGHLVPRTEPGAVLHDPEQIARRCVAMALGEPITDVNGDQLRVRADSICVHGDTPGAVEIARAVRDALRRAGADLAPFARAV
;
A
#
# COMPACT_ATOMS: atom_id res chain seq x y z
N ASP A 1 8.72 -20.28 8.52
CA ASP A 1 8.87 -19.07 9.36
C ASP A 1 7.82 -18.01 9.03
N LEU A 2 7.28 -17.36 10.06
CA LEU A 2 6.33 -16.24 9.91
C LEU A 2 7.05 -14.94 9.53
N VAL A 3 6.35 -14.07 8.81
CA VAL A 3 6.78 -12.70 8.47
C VAL A 3 5.76 -11.73 9.04
N LEU A 4 6.21 -10.73 9.80
CA LEU A 4 5.33 -9.71 10.35
C LEU A 4 5.16 -8.56 9.36
N LEU A 5 3.94 -8.38 8.85
CA LEU A 5 3.57 -7.28 7.99
C LEU A 5 3.12 -6.07 8.82
N GLY A 6 3.50 -4.86 8.44
CA GLY A 6 3.05 -3.65 9.12
C GLY A 6 3.41 -2.35 8.43
N LEU A 7 2.96 -1.23 9.00
CA LEU A 7 3.25 0.10 8.46
C LEU A 7 4.76 0.41 8.52
N PRO A 8 5.33 1.03 7.46
CA PRO A 8 6.69 1.54 7.47
C PRO A 8 6.98 2.41 8.71
N GLY A 9 8.12 2.18 9.34
CA GLY A 9 8.56 2.96 10.52
C GLY A 9 7.80 2.67 11.81
N SER A 10 6.83 1.75 11.82
CA SER A 10 6.05 1.43 13.02
C SER A 10 6.91 0.81 14.13
N VAL A 11 6.51 1.06 15.37
CA VAL A 11 7.18 0.51 16.58
C VAL A 11 7.19 -1.02 16.54
N VAL A 12 6.10 -1.62 16.06
CA VAL A 12 5.92 -3.07 16.03
C VAL A 12 6.92 -3.76 15.09
N LEU A 13 7.18 -3.21 13.89
CA LEU A 13 8.18 -3.76 12.99
C LEU A 13 9.59 -3.67 13.58
N ARG A 14 9.93 -2.53 14.19
CA ARG A 14 11.22 -2.35 14.87
C ARG A 14 11.42 -3.34 16.03
N LEU A 15 10.38 -3.64 16.80
CA LEU A 15 10.46 -4.62 17.88
C LEU A 15 10.57 -6.05 17.35
N ALA A 16 9.87 -6.37 16.27
CA ALA A 16 9.92 -7.68 15.62
C ALA A 16 11.29 -7.98 15.03
N GLU A 17 11.91 -7.01 14.35
CA GLU A 17 13.28 -7.12 13.83
C GLU A 17 14.29 -7.37 14.96
N ARG A 18 14.16 -6.64 16.08
CA ARG A 18 15.01 -6.85 17.27
C ARG A 18 14.80 -8.22 17.92
N ALA A 19 13.62 -8.80 17.77
CA ALA A 19 13.30 -10.16 18.21
C ALA A 19 13.71 -11.25 17.21
N GLY A 20 14.35 -10.88 16.08
CA GLY A 20 14.80 -11.81 15.05
C GLY A 20 13.71 -12.28 14.08
N LEU A 21 12.54 -11.63 14.08
CA LEU A 21 11.48 -11.91 13.11
C LEU A 21 11.76 -11.20 11.78
N ARG A 22 11.44 -11.87 10.67
CA ARG A 22 11.36 -11.21 9.37
C ARG A 22 10.18 -10.25 9.36
N THR A 23 10.38 -9.06 8.82
CA THR A 23 9.37 -8.03 8.65
C THR A 23 9.11 -7.75 7.17
N ALA A 24 7.90 -7.27 6.88
CA ALA A 24 7.51 -6.72 5.58
C ALA A 24 6.70 -5.43 5.82
N THR A 25 6.78 -4.52 4.87
CA THR A 25 6.12 -3.22 4.91
C THR A 25 4.86 -3.20 4.05
N GLU A 26 3.83 -2.53 4.55
CA GLU A 26 2.52 -2.45 3.90
C GLU A 26 2.18 -1.02 3.47
N ALA A 27 1.78 -0.86 2.21
CA ALA A 27 1.07 0.29 1.69
C ALA A 27 -0.41 -0.05 1.51
N PHE A 28 -1.22 0.99 1.29
CA PHE A 28 -2.67 0.91 1.19
C PHE A 28 -3.13 1.55 -0.12
N ALA A 29 -3.86 0.78 -0.93
CA ALA A 29 -4.26 1.17 -2.28
C ALA A 29 -5.16 2.42 -2.29
N ASP A 30 -6.14 2.44 -1.39
CA ASP A 30 -7.27 3.36 -1.36
C ASP A 30 -7.21 4.36 -0.20
N ARG A 31 -6.07 4.48 0.49
CA ARG A 31 -5.90 5.44 1.58
C ARG A 31 -5.09 6.64 1.15
N ALA A 32 -5.53 7.82 1.59
CA ALA A 32 -4.77 9.05 1.42
C ALA A 32 -3.60 9.10 2.41
N TYR A 33 -2.52 9.77 2.01
CA TYR A 33 -1.28 9.87 2.78
C TYR A 33 -0.98 11.32 3.10
N THR A 34 -0.46 11.57 4.30
CA THR A 34 0.12 12.86 4.68
C THR A 34 1.50 13.02 4.01
N PRO A 35 2.08 14.25 3.97
CA PRO A 35 3.43 14.47 3.45
C PRO A 35 4.51 13.64 4.15
N GLU A 36 4.29 13.27 5.40
CA GLU A 36 5.19 12.44 6.20
C GLU A 36 5.06 10.93 5.90
N GLY A 37 4.13 10.56 5.00
CA GLY A 37 3.89 9.17 4.62
C GLY A 37 2.98 8.40 5.58
N HIS A 38 2.29 9.10 6.50
CA HIS A 38 1.28 8.49 7.36
C HIS A 38 -0.07 8.38 6.64
N LEU A 39 -0.93 7.47 7.09
CA LEU A 39 -2.30 7.41 6.60
C LEU A 39 -3.13 8.52 7.23
N VAL A 40 -3.93 9.19 6.41
CA VAL A 40 -4.92 10.18 6.88
C VAL A 40 -5.99 9.48 7.72
N PRO A 41 -6.38 10.00 8.89
CA PRO A 41 -7.42 9.39 9.72
C PRO A 41 -8.73 9.19 8.94
N ARG A 42 -9.39 8.03 9.11
CA ARG A 42 -10.60 7.68 8.34
C ARG A 42 -11.77 8.66 8.54
N THR A 43 -11.77 9.42 9.63
CA THR A 43 -12.79 10.44 9.94
C THR A 43 -12.64 11.72 9.13
N GLU A 44 -11.48 11.94 8.50
CA GLU A 44 -11.23 13.14 7.72
C GLU A 44 -11.78 13.01 6.30
N PRO A 45 -12.31 14.10 5.72
CA PRO A 45 -12.70 14.15 4.31
C PRO A 45 -11.53 13.76 3.40
N GLY A 46 -11.81 12.90 2.41
CA GLY A 46 -10.80 12.45 1.45
C GLY A 46 -9.81 11.40 1.98
N ALA A 47 -9.99 10.88 3.20
CA ALA A 47 -9.11 9.84 3.76
C ALA A 47 -9.13 8.51 3.00
N VAL A 48 -10.22 8.24 2.26
CA VAL A 48 -10.44 7.05 1.45
C VAL A 48 -10.73 7.48 0.01
N LEU A 49 -10.02 6.87 -0.93
CA LEU A 49 -10.21 7.04 -2.36
C LEU A 49 -11.26 6.03 -2.85
N HIS A 50 -12.06 6.43 -3.83
CA HIS A 50 -13.13 5.58 -4.36
C HIS A 50 -13.03 5.31 -5.86
N ASP A 51 -12.25 6.11 -6.60
CA ASP A 51 -12.06 5.91 -8.05
C ASP A 51 -11.09 4.74 -8.31
N PRO A 52 -11.55 3.62 -8.91
CA PRO A 52 -10.71 2.47 -9.20
C PRO A 52 -9.52 2.80 -10.11
N GLU A 53 -9.68 3.74 -11.05
CA GLU A 53 -8.59 4.10 -11.96
C GLU A 53 -7.51 4.90 -11.25
N GLN A 54 -7.90 5.86 -10.41
CA GLN A 54 -6.97 6.61 -9.56
C GLN A 54 -6.19 5.67 -8.63
N ILE A 55 -6.89 4.74 -7.98
CA ILE A 55 -6.30 3.76 -7.09
C ILE A 55 -5.31 2.86 -7.85
N ALA A 56 -5.69 2.34 -9.02
CA ALA A 56 -4.85 1.47 -9.83
C ALA A 56 -3.56 2.19 -10.30
N ARG A 57 -3.66 3.44 -10.78
CA ARG A 57 -2.49 4.26 -11.16
C ARG A 57 -1.53 4.45 -9.99
N ARG A 58 -2.06 4.76 -8.79
CA ARG A 58 -1.23 4.89 -7.58
C ARG A 58 -0.54 3.60 -7.18
N CYS A 59 -1.23 2.46 -7.27
CA CYS A 59 -0.63 1.16 -6.95
C CYS A 59 0.53 0.82 -7.89
N VAL A 60 0.40 1.11 -9.19
CA VAL A 60 1.50 0.98 -10.14
C VAL A 60 2.67 1.89 -9.76
N ALA A 61 2.41 3.16 -9.45
CA ALA A 61 3.45 4.08 -9.03
C ALA A 61 4.20 3.57 -7.78
N MET A 62 3.47 3.14 -6.75
CA MET A 62 4.06 2.53 -5.55
C MET A 62 4.95 1.32 -5.88
N ALA A 63 4.45 0.40 -6.71
CA ALA A 63 5.17 -0.81 -7.07
C ALA A 63 6.45 -0.54 -7.88
N LEU A 64 6.45 0.52 -8.69
CA LEU A 64 7.62 0.96 -9.48
C LEU A 64 8.52 1.94 -8.72
N GLY A 65 8.18 2.28 -7.47
CA GLY A 65 8.90 3.24 -6.65
C GLY A 65 8.76 4.70 -7.12
N GLU A 66 7.77 5.00 -7.96
CA GLU A 66 7.40 6.31 -8.47
C GLU A 66 6.59 7.12 -7.44
N PRO A 67 6.57 8.46 -7.55
CA PRO A 67 5.80 9.29 -6.63
C PRO A 67 4.29 9.14 -6.85
N ILE A 68 3.56 9.23 -5.74
CA ILE A 68 2.10 9.40 -5.66
C ILE A 68 1.80 10.80 -5.13
N THR A 69 0.54 11.23 -5.26
CA THR A 69 0.08 12.49 -4.66
C THR A 69 -0.36 12.27 -3.21
N ASP A 70 0.08 13.16 -2.30
CA ASP A 70 -0.38 13.23 -0.91
C ASP A 70 -1.65 14.08 -0.74
N VAL A 71 -2.09 14.35 0.50
CA VAL A 71 -3.30 15.17 0.74
C VAL A 71 -3.19 16.63 0.34
N ASN A 72 -1.97 17.16 0.26
CA ASN A 72 -1.71 18.56 -0.07
C ASN A 72 -1.57 18.76 -1.58
N GLY A 73 -1.47 17.67 -2.35
CA GLY A 73 -1.19 17.72 -3.77
C GLY A 73 0.29 17.55 -4.11
N ASP A 74 1.15 17.34 -3.11
CA ASP A 74 2.59 17.22 -3.29
C ASP A 74 2.99 15.79 -3.66
N GLN A 75 4.22 15.63 -4.19
CA GLN A 75 4.78 14.33 -4.54
C GLN A 75 5.33 13.62 -3.31
N LEU A 76 4.83 12.42 -3.05
CA LEU A 76 5.27 11.53 -1.99
C LEU A 76 5.74 10.20 -2.58
N ARG A 77 6.87 9.64 -2.11
CA ARG A 77 7.27 8.27 -2.45
C ARG A 77 6.95 7.33 -1.31
N VAL A 78 6.07 6.35 -1.57
CA VAL A 78 5.76 5.27 -0.62
C VAL A 78 6.48 4.01 -1.08
N ARG A 79 7.26 3.42 -0.18
CA ARG A 79 7.92 2.13 -0.39
C ARG A 79 7.25 1.08 0.47
N ALA A 80 6.83 -0.02 -0.14
CA ALA A 80 6.23 -1.13 0.56
C ALA A 80 6.49 -2.46 -0.16
N ASP A 81 6.50 -3.56 0.60
CA ASP A 81 6.60 -4.93 0.09
C ASP A 81 5.24 -5.51 -0.31
N SER A 82 4.16 -4.95 0.26
CA SER A 82 2.77 -5.36 0.01
C SER A 82 1.87 -4.14 -0.15
N ILE A 83 0.82 -4.27 -0.96
CA ILE A 83 -0.24 -3.27 -1.10
C ILE A 83 -1.56 -3.90 -0.64
N CYS A 84 -2.12 -3.36 0.44
CA CYS A 84 -3.41 -3.73 0.99
C CYS A 84 -4.55 -3.25 0.09
N VAL A 85 -5.48 -4.17 -0.20
CA VAL A 85 -6.76 -3.90 -0.87
C VAL A 85 -7.89 -4.32 0.06
N HIS A 86 -8.83 -3.41 0.30
CA HIS A 86 -9.98 -3.67 1.16
C HIS A 86 -11.01 -4.56 0.45
N GLY A 87 -11.72 -5.39 1.24
CA GLY A 87 -12.78 -6.28 0.76
C GLY A 87 -14.19 -5.93 1.26
N ASP A 88 -14.28 -4.89 2.10
CA ASP A 88 -15.47 -4.53 2.90
C ASP A 88 -16.19 -3.27 2.39
N THR A 89 -15.70 -2.65 1.31
CA THR A 89 -16.28 -1.42 0.74
C THR A 89 -17.06 -1.74 -0.55
N PRO A 90 -18.20 -1.08 -0.82
CA PRO A 90 -18.83 -1.13 -2.14
C PRO A 90 -17.81 -0.79 -3.25
N GLY A 91 -17.70 -1.62 -4.28
CA GLY A 91 -16.68 -1.45 -5.32
C GLY A 91 -15.34 -2.12 -5.03
N ALA A 92 -15.18 -2.80 -3.88
CA ALA A 92 -13.90 -3.43 -3.49
C ALA A 92 -13.37 -4.44 -4.51
N VAL A 93 -14.26 -5.26 -5.10
CA VAL A 93 -13.85 -6.27 -6.10
C VAL A 93 -13.41 -5.60 -7.40
N GLU A 94 -14.10 -4.53 -7.80
CA GLU A 94 -13.79 -3.71 -8.96
C GLU A 94 -12.41 -3.04 -8.78
N ILE A 95 -12.15 -2.45 -7.61
CA ILE A 95 -10.85 -1.89 -7.24
C ILE A 95 -9.76 -2.97 -7.29
N ALA A 96 -9.98 -4.13 -6.65
CA ALA A 96 -8.99 -5.20 -6.62
C ALA A 96 -8.66 -5.73 -8.03
N ARG A 97 -9.66 -5.84 -8.93
CA ARG A 97 -9.46 -6.20 -10.34
C ARG A 97 -8.67 -5.13 -11.08
N ALA A 98 -9.05 -3.86 -10.95
CA ALA A 98 -8.37 -2.74 -11.60
C ALA A 98 -6.90 -2.64 -11.19
N VAL A 99 -6.61 -2.76 -9.89
CA VAL A 99 -5.25 -2.77 -9.33
C VAL A 99 -4.43 -3.92 -9.90
N ARG A 100 -4.96 -5.15 -9.83
CA ARG A 100 -4.24 -6.34 -10.32
C ARG A 100 -3.92 -6.23 -11.81
N ASP A 101 -4.89 -5.82 -12.62
CA ASP A 101 -4.73 -5.75 -14.06
C ASP A 101 -3.76 -4.63 -14.45
N ALA A 102 -3.77 -3.49 -13.74
CA ALA A 102 -2.82 -2.40 -13.95
C ALA A 102 -1.39 -2.81 -13.58
N LEU A 103 -1.18 -3.46 -12.44
CA LEU A 103 0.13 -3.97 -12.01
C LEU A 103 0.72 -4.97 -13.02
N ARG A 104 -0.11 -5.90 -13.52
CA ARG A 104 0.31 -6.85 -14.55
C ARG A 104 0.69 -6.17 -15.87
N ARG A 105 -0.11 -5.20 -16.32
CA ARG A 105 0.20 -4.42 -17.54
C ARG A 105 1.48 -3.61 -17.41
N ALA A 106 1.79 -3.13 -16.21
CA ALA A 106 3.02 -2.41 -15.90
C ALA A 106 4.26 -3.34 -15.74
N GLY A 107 4.08 -4.67 -15.83
CA GLY A 107 5.17 -5.63 -15.70
C GLY A 107 5.61 -5.90 -14.26
N ALA A 108 4.81 -5.54 -13.25
CA ALA A 108 5.11 -5.87 -11.86
C ALA A 108 4.95 -7.37 -11.59
N ASP A 109 5.93 -7.98 -10.92
CA ASP A 109 5.83 -9.37 -10.45
C ASP A 109 4.94 -9.45 -9.20
N LEU A 110 3.76 -10.05 -9.35
CA LEU A 110 2.82 -10.26 -8.25
C LEU A 110 3.08 -11.61 -7.60
N ALA A 111 3.70 -11.58 -6.43
CA ALA A 111 4.01 -12.78 -5.66
C ALA A 111 3.71 -12.59 -4.17
N PRO A 112 3.51 -13.68 -3.42
CA PRO A 112 3.46 -13.62 -1.96
C PRO A 112 4.75 -12.99 -1.40
N PHE A 113 4.62 -12.00 -0.52
CA PHE A 113 5.77 -11.36 0.14
C PHE A 113 6.51 -12.32 1.08
N ALA A 114 5.77 -13.26 1.69
CA ALA A 114 6.33 -14.30 2.54
C ALA A 114 6.62 -15.56 1.72
N ARG A 115 7.64 -15.53 0.85
CA ARG A 115 8.12 -16.77 0.23
C ARG A 115 8.75 -17.67 1.31
N ALA A 116 8.45 -18.96 1.24
CA ALA A 116 9.20 -19.98 1.97
C ALA A 116 10.64 -19.96 1.43
N VAL A 117 11.62 -19.96 2.33
CA VAL A 117 13.03 -20.20 1.98
C VAL A 117 13.20 -21.68 1.67
#